data_AF-A0A5A7S0U9-F1
#
_entry.id   AF-A0A5A7S0U9-F1
#
_cell.length_a   1.000
_cell.length_b   1.000
_cell.length_c   1.000
_cell.angle_alpha   90.00
_cell.angle_beta   90.00
_cell.angle_gamma   90.00
#
_symmetry.space_group_name_H-M   'P 1'
#
loop_
_entity.id
_entity.type
_entity.pdbx_description
1 polymer ?
#
loop_
_entity_poly.entity_id
_entity_poly.type
_entity_poly.pdbx_seq_one_letter_code
_entity_poly.pdbx_strand_id
1 'polypeptide(L)'
;MMHLILADSELELMPEEIKKGRILLDSSLHHSLMKGLKDWKRRGRPDIVHIFLLIAQESILNKEGLLRTYVHTRNNEIIYVNPEMRIIKNYNRFKGLMQQLLIHGKVPLKGGSLMKMKKERLDELLNKIKAKKIVFSRKGKRKALQDVFEENVACIIGGFPSGNFISSVEKYADEIIRLHEEMLPAWIVAMEAIVAYENFMKLHL
;
A
#
# COMPACT_ATOMS: atom_id res chain seq x y z
N MET A 1 -4.84 -9.83 14.42
CA MET A 1 -5.02 -9.48 13.00
C MET A 1 -4.37 -8.13 12.73
N MET A 2 -3.45 -8.07 11.79
CA MET A 2 -2.90 -6.82 11.26
C MET A 2 -3.60 -6.45 9.94
N HIS A 3 -4.04 -5.20 9.84
CA HIS A 3 -4.47 -4.56 8.60
C HIS A 3 -3.33 -3.68 8.08
N LEU A 4 -2.64 -4.09 7.01
CA LEU A 4 -1.52 -3.36 6.44
C LEU A 4 -1.98 -2.58 5.21
N ILE A 5 -1.82 -1.26 5.24
CA ILE A 5 -2.39 -0.33 4.27
C ILE A 5 -1.27 0.50 3.64
N LEU A 6 -1.11 0.37 2.33
CA LEU A 6 -0.25 1.26 1.54
C LEU A 6 -1.07 2.43 1.01
N ALA A 7 -0.89 3.62 1.59
CA ALA A 7 -1.72 4.79 1.38
C ALA A 7 -1.16 5.78 0.36
N ASP A 8 -2.04 6.35 -0.45
CA ASP A 8 -1.73 7.36 -1.48
C ASP A 8 -0.74 6.83 -2.52
N SER A 9 -0.93 5.58 -2.89
CA SER A 9 -0.07 4.85 -3.81
C SER A 9 -0.10 5.46 -5.20
N GLU A 10 1.07 5.65 -5.78
CA GLU A 10 1.28 6.27 -7.09
C GLU A 10 1.06 5.26 -8.22
N LEU A 11 -0.09 4.61 -8.15
CA LEU A 11 -0.59 3.56 -9.02
C LEU A 11 -1.87 4.05 -9.71
N GLU A 12 -1.80 4.24 -11.01
CA GLU A 12 -2.91 4.74 -11.82
C GLU A 12 -2.72 4.39 -13.30
N LEU A 13 -3.80 4.48 -14.06
CA LEU A 13 -3.71 4.51 -15.53
C LEU A 13 -3.17 5.87 -15.99
N MET A 14 -2.66 5.92 -17.22
CA MET A 14 -2.23 7.14 -17.88
C MET A 14 -3.37 8.18 -17.81
N PRO A 15 -3.13 9.36 -17.24
CA PRO A 15 -4.13 10.40 -17.16
C PRO A 15 -4.49 10.94 -18.54
N GLU A 16 -5.76 11.26 -18.75
CA GLU A 16 -6.27 11.79 -20.03
C GLU A 16 -5.63 13.14 -20.41
N GLU A 17 -5.13 13.90 -19.44
CA GLU A 17 -4.42 15.17 -19.62
C GLU A 17 -3.11 15.01 -20.41
N ILE A 18 -2.48 13.84 -20.38
CA ILE A 18 -1.28 13.55 -21.17
C ILE A 18 -1.68 12.85 -22.47
N LYS A 19 -2.39 11.73 -22.32
CA LYS A 19 -2.68 10.83 -23.43
C LYS A 19 -3.81 9.89 -23.06
N LYS A 20 -4.85 9.90 -23.89
CA LYS A 20 -5.92 8.91 -23.85
C LYS A 20 -5.34 7.50 -24.03
N GLY A 21 -5.44 6.68 -23.00
CA GLY A 21 -4.85 5.35 -23.03
C GLY A 21 -5.10 4.57 -21.74
N ARG A 22 -5.50 3.31 -21.88
CA ARG A 22 -5.67 2.39 -20.74
C ARG A 22 -4.35 1.68 -20.39
N ILE A 23 -3.25 2.44 -20.34
CA ILE A 23 -1.90 1.93 -20.03
C ILE A 23 -1.56 2.37 -18.62
N LEU A 24 -0.88 1.51 -17.84
CA LEU A 24 -0.40 1.88 -16.50
C LEU A 24 0.65 3.00 -16.57
N LEU A 25 0.53 4.03 -15.71
CA LEU A 25 1.53 5.09 -15.61
C LEU A 25 2.79 4.57 -14.88
N ASP A 26 3.96 4.70 -15.53
CA ASP A 26 5.26 4.31 -14.98
C ASP A 26 6.28 5.41 -15.35
N SER A 27 6.82 6.07 -14.33
CA SER A 27 7.78 7.17 -14.49
C SER A 27 9.07 6.72 -15.19
N SER A 28 9.46 5.45 -15.09
CA SER A 28 10.64 4.92 -15.80
C SER A 28 10.45 4.89 -17.32
N LEU A 29 9.18 4.82 -17.78
CA LEU A 29 8.83 4.76 -19.21
C LEU A 29 8.27 6.08 -19.73
N HIS A 30 7.57 6.83 -18.88
CA HIS A 30 6.74 7.96 -19.30
C HIS A 30 7.23 9.30 -18.75
N HIS A 31 8.44 9.37 -18.19
CA HIS A 31 8.99 10.57 -17.55
C HIS A 31 8.80 11.86 -18.36
N SER A 32 9.11 11.84 -19.66
CA SER A 32 8.99 13.02 -20.54
C SER A 32 7.55 13.51 -20.69
N LEU A 33 6.60 12.58 -20.75
CA LEU A 33 5.18 12.86 -20.91
C LEU A 33 4.55 13.42 -19.62
N MET A 34 5.14 13.11 -18.46
CA MET A 34 4.57 13.44 -17.16
C MET A 34 4.77 14.90 -16.73
N LYS A 35 5.69 15.65 -17.34
CA LYS A 35 6.10 16.98 -16.86
C LYS A 35 4.97 18.01 -16.70
N GLY A 36 3.86 17.86 -17.44
CA GLY A 36 2.68 18.73 -17.36
C GLY A 36 1.69 18.36 -16.25
N LEU A 37 1.85 17.22 -15.60
CA LEU A 37 0.95 16.79 -14.54
C LEU A 37 1.24 17.49 -13.21
N LYS A 38 0.17 17.75 -12.46
CA LYS A 38 0.29 18.06 -11.04
C LYS A 38 1.01 16.91 -10.32
N ASP A 39 1.97 17.25 -9.46
CA ASP A 39 2.79 16.33 -8.66
C ASP A 39 3.53 15.27 -9.50
N TRP A 40 3.89 15.59 -10.75
CA TRP A 40 4.45 14.60 -11.68
C TRP A 40 5.69 13.86 -11.16
N LYS A 41 6.52 14.52 -10.33
CA LYS A 41 7.72 13.90 -9.71
C LYS A 41 7.38 12.79 -8.70
N ARG A 42 6.15 12.78 -8.19
CA ARG A 42 5.65 11.76 -7.26
C ARG A 42 5.01 10.58 -7.99
N ARG A 43 4.37 10.85 -9.14
CA ARG A 43 3.52 9.93 -9.92
C ARG A 43 4.26 8.77 -10.56
N GLY A 44 3.49 7.74 -10.95
CA GLY A 44 3.96 6.64 -11.78
C GLY A 44 5.02 5.78 -11.10
N ARG A 45 4.74 5.31 -9.88
CA ARG A 45 5.63 4.42 -9.12
C ARG A 45 4.96 3.09 -8.75
N PRO A 46 4.51 2.29 -9.74
CA PRO A 46 3.92 0.98 -9.47
C PRO A 46 4.90 -0.01 -8.82
N ASP A 47 6.21 0.23 -8.95
CA ASP A 47 7.27 -0.56 -8.31
C ASP A 47 7.16 -0.57 -6.79
N ILE A 48 6.76 0.56 -6.17
CA ILE A 48 6.57 0.64 -4.71
C ILE A 48 5.49 -0.33 -4.27
N VAL A 49 4.35 -0.33 -4.97
CA VAL A 49 3.23 -1.25 -4.70
C VAL A 49 3.67 -2.69 -4.93
N HIS A 50 4.44 -2.95 -5.98
CA HIS A 50 4.91 -4.29 -6.32
C HIS A 50 5.76 -4.91 -5.19
N ILE A 51 6.79 -4.19 -4.74
CA ILE A 51 7.71 -4.67 -3.70
C ILE A 51 6.97 -4.79 -2.37
N PHE A 52 6.14 -3.80 -2.02
CA PHE A 52 5.30 -3.85 -0.82
C PHE A 52 4.43 -5.11 -0.79
N LEU A 53 3.74 -5.41 -1.89
CA LEU A 53 2.87 -6.59 -1.96
C LEU A 53 3.65 -7.90 -1.91
N LEU A 54 4.85 -7.97 -2.52
CA LEU A 54 5.73 -9.13 -2.41
C LEU A 54 6.07 -9.42 -0.94
N ILE A 55 6.50 -8.40 -0.18
CA ILE A 55 6.83 -8.55 1.24
C ILE A 55 5.58 -8.95 2.04
N ALA A 56 4.48 -8.24 1.85
CA ALA A 56 3.26 -8.49 2.62
C ALA A 56 2.72 -9.90 2.39
N GLN A 57 2.57 -10.33 1.14
CA GLN A 57 1.93 -11.61 0.80
C GLN A 57 2.83 -12.83 1.05
N GLU A 58 4.15 -12.68 0.99
CA GLU A 58 5.10 -13.79 1.26
C GLU A 58 5.46 -13.92 2.77
N SER A 59 5.05 -12.96 3.61
CA SER A 59 5.32 -12.96 5.06
C SER A 59 4.78 -14.17 5.80
N ILE A 60 5.41 -14.51 6.93
CA ILE A 60 4.91 -15.56 7.84
C ILE A 60 3.54 -15.13 8.37
N LEU A 61 3.38 -13.86 8.73
CA LEU A 61 2.11 -13.32 9.19
C LEU A 61 0.93 -13.54 8.23
N ASN A 62 1.16 -13.44 6.91
CA ASN A 62 0.13 -13.73 5.92
C ASN A 62 -0.16 -15.24 5.82
N LYS A 63 0.86 -16.09 5.91
CA LYS A 63 0.71 -17.55 5.90
C LYS A 63 -0.06 -18.06 7.10
N GLU A 64 0.11 -17.43 8.26
CA GLU A 64 -0.69 -17.69 9.48
C GLU A 64 -2.11 -17.10 9.41
N GLY A 65 -2.48 -16.44 8.31
CA GLY A 65 -3.82 -15.88 8.11
C GLY A 65 -4.10 -14.61 8.93
N LEU A 66 -3.07 -14.05 9.58
CA LEU A 66 -3.14 -12.92 10.51
C LEU A 66 -2.90 -11.56 9.85
N LEU A 67 -2.77 -11.51 8.52
CA LEU A 67 -2.60 -10.27 7.73
C LEU A 67 -3.80 -10.03 6.80
N ARG A 68 -4.20 -8.76 6.69
CA ARG A 68 -5.07 -8.24 5.62
C ARG A 68 -4.37 -7.06 4.96
N THR A 69 -4.21 -7.12 3.64
CA THR A 69 -3.44 -6.13 2.87
C THR A 69 -4.34 -5.27 1.99
N TYR A 70 -4.10 -3.96 2.01
CA TYR A 70 -4.83 -2.97 1.22
C TYR A 70 -3.87 -2.01 0.53
N VAL A 71 -4.24 -1.55 -0.65
CA VAL A 71 -3.54 -0.47 -1.36
C VAL A 71 -4.56 0.62 -1.65
N HIS A 72 -4.40 1.80 -1.06
CA HIS A 72 -5.13 3.00 -1.42
C HIS A 72 -4.33 3.75 -2.49
N THR A 73 -4.94 4.02 -3.64
CA THR A 73 -4.33 4.76 -4.74
C THR A 73 -4.45 6.26 -4.54
N ARG A 74 -3.66 7.05 -5.28
CA ARG A 74 -3.81 8.52 -5.31
C ARG A 74 -5.18 9.01 -5.81
N ASN A 75 -5.94 8.14 -6.48
CA ASN A 75 -7.22 8.46 -7.12
C ASN A 75 -8.42 8.01 -6.27
N ASN A 76 -8.22 7.78 -4.95
CA ASN A 76 -9.24 7.33 -4.00
C ASN A 76 -9.89 6.00 -4.40
N GLU A 77 -9.05 5.03 -4.73
CA GLU A 77 -9.47 3.64 -4.91
C GLU A 77 -8.80 2.75 -3.87
N ILE A 78 -9.53 1.79 -3.31
CA ILE A 78 -8.99 0.74 -2.45
C ILE A 78 -8.90 -0.56 -3.22
N ILE A 79 -7.69 -1.10 -3.31
CA ILE A 79 -7.43 -2.46 -3.75
C ILE A 79 -7.37 -3.36 -2.52
N TYR A 80 -8.33 -4.28 -2.45
CA TYR A 80 -8.36 -5.38 -1.49
C TYR A 80 -7.58 -6.55 -2.06
N VAL A 81 -6.58 -7.03 -1.33
CA VAL A 81 -5.76 -8.18 -1.73
C VAL A 81 -6.16 -9.40 -0.92
N ASN A 82 -6.56 -10.45 -1.60
CA ASN A 82 -6.84 -11.75 -1.00
C ASN A 82 -5.53 -12.33 -0.43
N PRO A 83 -5.50 -12.83 0.82
CA PRO A 83 -4.31 -13.49 1.40
C PRO A 83 -3.72 -14.64 0.57
N GLU A 84 -4.53 -15.30 -0.26
CA GLU A 84 -4.08 -16.37 -1.17
C GLU A 84 -3.38 -15.85 -2.44
N MET A 85 -3.38 -14.53 -2.66
CA MET A 85 -2.81 -13.92 -3.86
C MET A 85 -1.29 -14.07 -3.89
N ARG A 86 -0.80 -14.91 -4.81
CA ARG A 86 0.62 -14.99 -5.14
C ARG A 86 1.02 -13.85 -6.06
N ILE A 87 1.80 -12.91 -5.54
CA ILE A 87 2.26 -11.75 -6.30
C ILE A 87 3.24 -12.16 -7.39
N ILE A 88 3.02 -11.64 -8.60
CA ILE A 88 3.88 -11.94 -9.75
C ILE A 88 5.24 -11.27 -9.53
N LYS A 89 6.32 -12.05 -9.43
CA LYS A 89 7.68 -11.53 -9.16
C LYS A 89 8.26 -10.69 -10.31
N ASN A 90 7.92 -11.03 -11.56
CA ASN A 90 8.37 -10.24 -12.71
C ASN A 90 7.59 -8.93 -12.81
N TYR A 91 8.30 -7.79 -12.69
CA TYR A 91 7.68 -6.46 -12.67
C TYR A 91 6.85 -6.15 -13.94
N ASN A 92 7.32 -6.51 -15.13
CA ASN A 92 6.58 -6.23 -16.36
C ASN A 92 5.25 -6.99 -16.43
N ARG A 93 5.24 -8.25 -15.98
CA ARG A 93 3.99 -9.03 -15.86
C ARG A 93 3.08 -8.48 -14.76
N PHE A 94 3.64 -8.03 -13.64
CA PHE A 94 2.89 -7.34 -12.59
C PHE A 94 2.20 -6.07 -13.11
N LYS A 95 2.89 -5.25 -13.90
CA LYS A 95 2.29 -4.06 -14.54
C LYS A 95 1.09 -4.41 -15.40
N GLY A 96 1.18 -5.47 -16.21
CA GLY A 96 0.05 -5.95 -17.00
C GLY A 96 -1.16 -6.37 -16.14
N LEU A 97 -0.92 -7.03 -15.00
CA LEU A 97 -1.96 -7.40 -14.05
C LEU A 97 -2.60 -6.16 -13.40
N MET A 98 -1.80 -5.18 -12.96
CA MET A 98 -2.30 -3.95 -12.34
C MET A 98 -3.11 -3.11 -13.33
N GLN A 99 -2.66 -3.04 -14.58
CA GLN A 99 -3.42 -2.41 -15.65
C GLN A 99 -4.80 -3.07 -15.81
N GLN A 100 -4.86 -4.42 -15.86
CA GLN A 100 -6.14 -5.13 -15.93
C GLN A 100 -7.02 -4.86 -14.70
N LEU A 101 -6.44 -4.86 -13.50
CA LEU A 101 -7.15 -4.56 -12.25
C LEU A 101 -7.77 -3.16 -12.29
N LEU A 102 -7.02 -2.14 -12.71
CA LEU A 102 -7.52 -0.77 -12.78
C LEU A 102 -8.60 -0.59 -13.85
N ILE A 103 -8.52 -1.32 -14.97
CA ILE A 103 -9.52 -1.26 -16.04
C ILE A 103 -10.81 -1.99 -15.66
N HIS A 104 -10.70 -3.17 -15.03
CA HIS A 104 -11.82 -4.09 -14.84
C HIS A 104 -12.32 -4.17 -13.40
N GLY A 105 -11.61 -3.54 -12.44
CA GLY A 105 -11.95 -3.54 -11.02
C GLY A 105 -11.64 -4.85 -10.28
N LYS A 106 -11.19 -5.91 -10.96
CA LYS A 106 -10.86 -7.19 -10.33
C LYS A 106 -9.88 -8.02 -11.15
N VAL A 107 -9.10 -8.87 -10.47
CA VAL A 107 -8.30 -9.94 -11.10
C VAL A 107 -8.32 -11.21 -10.22
N PRO A 108 -8.36 -12.43 -10.79
CA PRO A 108 -8.68 -12.71 -12.19
C PRO A 108 -10.11 -12.28 -12.57
N LEU A 109 -10.37 -12.13 -13.87
CA LEU A 109 -11.67 -11.68 -14.40
C LEU A 109 -12.78 -12.73 -14.25
N LYS A 110 -12.40 -14.01 -14.36
CA LYS A 110 -13.27 -15.18 -14.22
C LYS A 110 -12.95 -15.91 -12.91
N GLY A 111 -13.96 -16.50 -12.28
CA GLY A 111 -13.82 -17.18 -10.98
C GLY A 111 -13.70 -16.23 -9.79
N GLY A 112 -13.14 -16.73 -8.69
CA GLY A 112 -12.90 -15.97 -7.47
C GLY A 112 -11.81 -14.92 -7.68
N SER A 113 -12.12 -13.64 -7.43
CA SER A 113 -11.13 -12.57 -7.57
C SER A 113 -10.16 -12.53 -6.39
N LEU A 114 -8.86 -12.50 -6.70
CA LEU A 114 -7.75 -12.41 -5.76
C LEU A 114 -7.36 -10.97 -5.45
N MET A 115 -7.66 -10.03 -6.35
CA MET A 115 -7.68 -8.60 -6.03
C MET A 115 -8.97 -7.97 -6.52
N LYS A 116 -9.49 -7.03 -5.74
CA LYS A 116 -10.68 -6.24 -6.08
C LYS A 116 -10.42 -4.78 -5.78
N MET A 117 -10.65 -3.92 -6.76
CA MET A 117 -10.57 -2.47 -6.61
C MET A 117 -11.98 -1.91 -6.43
N LYS A 118 -12.14 -1.00 -5.46
CA LYS A 118 -13.36 -0.22 -5.26
C LYS A 118 -13.02 1.26 -5.25
N LYS A 119 -13.91 2.08 -5.81
CA LYS A 119 -13.86 3.53 -5.60
C LYS A 119 -14.31 3.81 -4.17
N GLU A 120 -13.33 4.02 -3.30
CA GLU A 120 -13.50 4.11 -1.87
C GLU A 120 -12.34 4.95 -1.34
N ARG A 121 -12.64 5.94 -0.50
CA ARG A 121 -11.60 6.79 0.09
C ARG A 121 -10.88 6.07 1.22
N LEU A 122 -9.66 6.50 1.53
CA LEU A 122 -8.91 5.93 2.65
C LEU A 122 -9.65 6.01 3.99
N ASP A 123 -10.32 7.13 4.29
CA ASP A 123 -11.07 7.28 5.54
C ASP A 123 -12.29 6.36 5.63
N GLU A 124 -12.95 6.07 4.51
CA GLU A 124 -14.03 5.10 4.46
C GLU A 124 -13.52 3.70 4.84
N LEU A 125 -12.35 3.30 4.35
CA LEU A 125 -11.69 2.05 4.75
C LEU A 125 -11.31 2.09 6.24
N LEU A 126 -10.68 3.16 6.71
CA LEU A 126 -10.22 3.28 8.10
C LEU A 126 -11.38 3.25 9.10
N ASN A 127 -12.54 3.81 8.75
CA ASN A 127 -13.75 3.76 9.57
C ASN A 127 -14.37 2.35 9.64
N LYS A 128 -14.23 1.55 8.58
CA LYS A 128 -14.68 0.14 8.57
C LYS A 128 -13.77 -0.75 9.42
N ILE A 129 -12.49 -0.41 9.54
CA ILE A 129 -11.51 -1.16 10.31
C ILE A 129 -11.59 -0.75 11.79
N LYS A 130 -12.18 -1.63 12.61
CA LYS A 130 -12.23 -1.51 14.07
C LYS A 130 -10.93 -1.98 14.72
N ALA A 131 -9.83 -1.29 14.41
CA ALA A 131 -8.49 -1.56 14.91
C ALA A 131 -7.82 -0.26 15.37
N LYS A 132 -6.79 -0.36 16.22
CA LYS A 132 -5.91 0.76 16.53
C LYS A 132 -5.11 1.16 15.30
N LYS A 133 -5.08 2.45 14.96
CA LYS A 133 -4.54 2.99 13.72
C LYS A 133 -3.18 3.62 13.99
N ILE A 134 -2.15 3.03 13.41
CA ILE A 134 -0.77 3.48 13.52
C ILE A 134 -0.33 4.00 12.16
N VAL A 135 0.03 5.28 12.09
CA VAL A 135 0.59 5.90 10.89
C VAL A 135 2.10 5.96 11.01
N PHE A 136 2.80 5.44 10.01
CA PHE A 136 4.26 5.55 9.95
C PHE A 136 4.67 6.85 9.23
N SER A 137 5.39 7.71 9.94
CA SER A 137 5.82 9.02 9.42
C SER A 137 7.07 9.52 10.13
N ARG A 138 7.92 10.28 9.41
CA ARG A 138 9.09 10.96 9.99
C ARG A 138 8.72 12.06 10.99
N LYS A 139 7.45 12.48 11.04
CA LYS A 139 6.93 13.41 12.05
C LYS A 139 6.47 12.71 13.34
N GLY A 140 6.46 11.37 13.34
CA GLY A 140 6.01 10.58 14.47
C GLY A 140 6.99 10.55 15.63
N LYS A 141 6.51 10.00 16.76
CA LYS A 141 7.35 9.73 17.93
C LYS A 141 8.13 8.43 17.73
N ARG A 142 9.35 8.37 18.27
CA ARG A 142 10.11 7.11 18.34
C ARG A 142 9.61 6.30 19.53
N LYS A 143 9.04 5.12 19.27
CA LYS A 143 8.59 4.14 20.26
C LYS A 143 8.90 2.74 19.72
N ALA A 144 9.10 1.77 20.61
CA ALA A 144 9.17 0.37 20.17
C ALA A 144 7.79 -0.07 19.68
N LEU A 145 7.75 -0.78 18.55
CA LEU A 145 6.47 -1.19 17.95
C LEU A 145 5.70 -2.19 18.82
N GLN A 146 6.42 -3.03 19.56
CA GLN A 146 5.84 -3.99 20.49
C GLN A 146 5.01 -3.33 21.60
N ASP A 147 5.37 -2.10 22.01
CA ASP A 147 4.69 -1.36 23.07
C ASP A 147 3.39 -0.69 22.58
N VAL A 148 3.25 -0.50 21.27
CA VAL A 148 2.09 0.21 20.68
C VAL A 148 1.12 -0.73 19.97
N PHE A 149 1.57 -1.91 19.57
CA PHE A 149 0.74 -2.91 18.93
C PHE A 149 -0.30 -3.52 19.87
N GLU A 150 -1.42 -3.89 19.25
CA GLU A 150 -2.55 -4.58 19.87
C GLU A 150 -2.93 -5.76 19.00
N GLU A 151 -3.73 -6.69 19.53
CA GLU A 151 -4.19 -7.85 18.76
C GLU A 151 -4.89 -7.45 17.45
N ASN A 152 -5.56 -6.30 17.38
CA ASN A 152 -6.09 -5.78 16.14
C ASN A 152 -5.53 -4.39 15.83
N VAL A 153 -4.68 -4.29 14.80
CA VAL A 153 -3.97 -3.06 14.45
C VAL A 153 -4.06 -2.75 12.95
N ALA A 154 -4.23 -1.49 12.60
CA ALA A 154 -4.14 -0.96 11.25
C ALA A 154 -2.83 -0.15 11.10
N CYS A 155 -1.93 -0.66 10.27
CA CYS A 155 -0.63 -0.05 9.99
C CYS A 155 -0.68 0.66 8.64
N ILE A 156 -0.52 1.98 8.65
CA ILE A 156 -0.68 2.85 7.48
C ILE A 156 0.69 3.41 7.05
N ILE A 157 1.07 3.10 5.81
CA ILE A 157 2.40 3.38 5.23
C ILE A 157 2.22 4.18 3.94
N GLY A 158 3.06 5.17 3.67
CA GLY A 158 3.00 5.93 2.41
C GLY A 158 3.44 5.11 1.19
N GLY A 159 2.60 5.04 0.16
CA GLY A 159 2.81 4.35 -1.12
C GLY A 159 3.45 5.19 -2.23
N PHE A 160 4.24 6.19 -1.85
CA PHE A 160 4.75 7.21 -2.75
C PHE A 160 6.27 7.41 -2.54
N PRO A 161 7.00 7.88 -3.56
CA PRO A 161 8.46 7.93 -3.51
C PRO A 161 9.02 9.06 -2.65
N SER A 162 8.25 10.15 -2.48
CA SER A 162 8.66 11.34 -1.74
C SER A 162 7.46 12.22 -1.38
N GLY A 163 7.68 13.17 -0.48
CA GLY A 163 6.66 14.10 0.01
C GLY A 163 5.94 13.61 1.26
N ASN A 164 4.74 14.11 1.49
CA ASN A 164 3.87 13.73 2.60
C ASN A 164 2.61 13.02 2.07
N PHE A 165 1.83 12.46 2.98
CA PHE A 165 0.48 11.97 2.66
C PHE A 165 -0.36 13.10 2.04
N ILE A 166 -1.11 12.76 1.00
CA ILE A 166 -2.20 13.60 0.46
C ILE A 166 -3.46 13.37 1.31
N SER A 167 -3.71 12.13 1.70
CA SER A 167 -4.83 11.79 2.57
C SER A 167 -4.62 12.34 3.98
N SER A 168 -5.71 12.71 4.65
CA SER A 168 -5.70 13.22 6.02
C SER A 168 -5.49 12.11 7.07
N VAL A 169 -4.48 11.27 6.89
CA VAL A 169 -4.21 10.09 7.74
C VAL A 169 -4.02 10.45 9.21
N GLU A 170 -3.43 11.62 9.49
CA GLU A 170 -3.16 12.11 10.84
C GLU A 170 -4.46 12.32 11.65
N LYS A 171 -5.60 12.60 10.99
CA LYS A 171 -6.90 12.77 11.67
C LYS A 171 -7.49 11.47 12.21
N TYR A 172 -7.04 10.33 11.68
CA TYR A 172 -7.54 9.00 12.04
C TYR A 172 -6.50 8.18 12.79
N ALA A 173 -5.31 8.74 13.04
CA ALA A 173 -4.23 8.05 13.71
C ALA A 173 -4.45 8.05 15.23
N ASP A 174 -4.40 6.87 15.84
CA ASP A 174 -4.28 6.74 17.29
C ASP A 174 -2.82 6.99 17.72
N GLU A 175 -1.87 6.57 16.87
CA GLU A 175 -0.43 6.82 17.04
C GLU A 175 0.22 7.21 15.70
N ILE A 176 1.19 8.13 15.75
CA ILE A 176 2.07 8.43 14.62
C ILE A 176 3.49 8.08 15.04
N ILE A 177 4.07 7.08 14.36
CA ILE A 177 5.34 6.47 14.77
C ILE A 177 6.43 6.73 13.72
N ARG A 178 7.60 7.09 14.23
CA ARG A 178 8.84 7.22 13.46
C ARG A 178 9.76 6.05 13.76
N LEU A 179 10.07 5.25 12.75
CA LEU A 179 10.98 4.11 12.85
C LEU A 179 12.46 4.52 12.83
N HIS A 180 12.79 5.51 12.00
CA HIS A 180 14.15 5.95 11.78
C HIS A 180 14.21 7.47 11.52
N GLU A 181 15.37 8.08 11.76
CA GLU A 181 15.58 9.52 11.50
C GLU A 181 15.56 9.81 9.99
N GLU A 182 16.12 8.89 9.19
CA GLU A 182 16.11 8.95 7.73
C GLU A 182 14.82 8.39 7.12
N MET A 183 14.57 8.74 5.86
CA MET A 183 13.43 8.22 5.11
C MET A 183 13.68 6.76 4.73
N LEU A 184 12.79 5.88 5.18
CA LEU A 184 12.81 4.47 4.78
C LEU A 184 11.88 4.24 3.58
N PRO A 185 12.25 3.35 2.64
CA PRO A 185 11.33 2.88 1.62
C PRO A 185 10.09 2.22 2.23
N ALA A 186 8.94 2.36 1.57
CA ALA A 186 7.66 1.84 2.08
C ALA A 186 7.70 0.34 2.43
N TRP A 187 8.41 -0.46 1.63
CA TRP A 187 8.55 -1.89 1.84
C TRP A 187 9.45 -2.24 3.04
N ILE A 188 10.42 -1.40 3.38
CA ILE A 188 11.21 -1.57 4.62
C ILE A 188 10.33 -1.26 5.84
N VAL A 189 9.56 -0.18 5.80
CA VAL A 189 8.58 0.12 6.87
C VAL A 189 7.58 -1.03 7.04
N ALA A 190 7.10 -1.61 5.94
CA ALA A 190 6.20 -2.76 5.97
C ALA A 190 6.87 -3.99 6.60
N MET A 191 8.11 -4.29 6.21
CA MET A 191 8.88 -5.40 6.79
C MET A 191 9.08 -5.22 8.30
N GLU A 192 9.52 -4.06 8.74
CA GLU A 192 9.70 -3.73 10.18
C GLU A 192 8.39 -3.88 10.96
N ALA A 193 7.28 -3.36 10.42
CA ALA A 193 5.98 -3.49 11.05
C ALA A 193 5.52 -4.95 11.15
N ILE A 194 5.65 -5.71 10.07
CA ILE A 194 5.28 -7.14 10.03
C ILE A 194 6.10 -7.93 11.03
N VAL A 195 7.43 -7.84 11.00
CA VAL A 195 8.32 -8.61 11.88
C VAL A 195 8.08 -8.24 13.36
N ALA A 196 7.92 -6.95 13.65
CA ALA A 196 7.59 -6.54 15.01
C ALA A 196 6.24 -7.08 15.49
N TYR A 197 5.26 -7.20 14.59
CA TYR A 197 3.96 -7.76 14.91
C TYR A 197 4.00 -9.28 15.06
N GLU A 198 4.77 -9.98 14.23
CA GLU A 198 5.05 -11.42 14.39
C GLU A 198 5.68 -11.73 15.74
N ASN A 199 6.65 -10.90 16.19
CA ASN A 199 7.27 -11.00 17.50
C ASN A 199 6.27 -10.70 18.64
N PHE A 200 5.44 -9.67 18.50
CA PHE A 200 4.36 -9.36 19.45
C PHE A 200 3.39 -10.54 19.62
N MET A 201 3.04 -11.20 18.51
CA MET A 201 2.19 -12.38 18.48
C MET A 201 2.93 -13.69 18.84
N LYS A 202 4.24 -13.65 19.09
CA LYS A 202 5.10 -14.80 19.41
C LYS A 202 5.06 -15.91 18.35
N LEU A 203 5.05 -15.52 17.07
CA LEU A 203 5.03 -16.47 15.95
C LEU A 203 6.41 -17.05 15.62
N HIS A 204 7.48 -16.39 16.06
CA HIS A 204 8.85 -16.91 15.99
C HIS A 204 9.19 -17.55 17.33
N LEU A 205 9.50 -18.86 17.30
CA LEU A 205 10.01 -19.64 18.44
C LEU A 205 11.51 -19.39 18.62
#